data_AF-A0AA97GX97-F1
#
_entry.id   AF-A0AA97GX97-F1
#
_cell.length_a   1.000
_cell.length_b   1.000
_cell.length_c   1.000
_cell.angle_alpha   90.00
_cell.angle_beta   90.00
_cell.angle_gamma   90.00
#
_symmetry.space_group_name_H-M   'P 1'
#
loop_
_entity.id
_entity.type
_entity.pdbx_description
1 polymer ?
#
loop_
_entity_poly.entity_id
_entity_poly.type
_entity_poly.pdbx_seq_one_letter_code
_entity_poly.pdbx_strand_id
1 'polypeptide(L)'
;MLKQWVFRLGSDPKLSLKRFLCGLALFVLAVIFIAIGYYGPAILQLIGLLILAIALFFAAWGYLGIFANRFAQVLERASPKDDDPDLWK
;
A
#
# COMPACT_ATOMS: atom_id res chain seq x y z
N MET A 1 -1.08 17.45 15.15
CA MET A 1 -2.27 16.79 14.56
C MET A 1 -1.94 15.86 13.38
N LEU A 2 -0.99 16.18 12.48
CA LEU A 2 -0.54 15.27 11.39
C LEU A 2 0.03 13.92 11.87
N LYS A 3 0.74 13.91 13.01
CA LYS A 3 1.32 12.68 13.59
C LYS A 3 0.29 11.61 13.92
N GLN A 4 -0.93 12.01 14.32
CA GLN A 4 -2.00 11.08 14.71
C GLN A 4 -2.62 10.38 13.50
N TRP A 5 -2.64 11.04 12.33
CA TRP A 5 -3.09 10.42 11.08
C TRP A 5 -2.09 9.37 10.57
N VAL A 6 -0.80 9.66 10.66
CA VAL A 6 0.27 8.70 10.30
C VAL A 6 0.26 7.49 11.24
N PHE A 7 0.07 7.70 12.54
CA PHE A 7 -0.02 6.61 13.52
C PHE A 7 -1.28 5.75 13.35
N ARG A 8 -2.41 6.36 12.95
CA ARG A 8 -3.65 5.63 12.61
C ARG A 8 -3.58 4.89 11.26
N LEU A 9 -2.78 5.38 10.31
CA LEU A 9 -2.50 4.68 9.05
C LEU A 9 -1.64 3.42 9.25
N GLY A 10 -0.78 3.40 10.27
CA GLY A 10 0.02 2.22 10.64
C GLY A 10 -0.74 1.18 11.48
N SER A 11 -1.75 1.59 12.25
CA SER A 11 -2.49 0.71 13.16
C SER A 11 -3.70 0.02 12.54
N ASP A 12 -4.09 0.39 11.30
CA ASP A 12 -5.25 -0.19 10.61
C ASP A 12 -4.84 -0.90 9.30
N PRO A 13 -4.14 -2.06 9.40
CA PRO A 13 -3.63 -2.80 8.24
C PRO A 13 -4.73 -3.21 7.24
N LYS A 14 -5.99 -3.25 7.69
CA LYS A 14 -7.14 -3.57 6.84
C LYS A 14 -7.42 -2.46 5.81
N LEU A 15 -7.20 -1.19 6.17
CA LEU A 15 -7.49 -0.06 5.28
C LEU A 15 -6.41 0.08 4.19
N SER A 16 -5.13 -0.12 4.53
CA SER A 16 -4.02 -0.09 3.57
C SER A 16 -4.11 -1.24 2.57
N LEU A 17 -4.48 -2.44 3.04
CA LEU A 17 -4.70 -3.60 2.19
C LEU A 17 -5.87 -3.39 1.22
N LYS A 18 -6.97 -2.78 1.68
CA LYS A 18 -8.10 -2.41 0.81
C LYS A 18 -7.67 -1.44 -0.30
N ARG A 19 -6.83 -0.44 0.02
CA ARG A 19 -6.30 0.52 -0.96
C ARG A 19 -5.37 -0.15 -1.97
N PHE A 20 -4.50 -1.05 -1.51
CA PHE A 20 -3.63 -1.85 -2.39
C PHE A 20 -4.44 -2.73 -3.35
N LEU A 21 -5.44 -3.47 -2.84
CA LEU A 21 -6.32 -4.31 -3.66
C LEU A 21 -7.11 -3.48 -4.68
N CYS A 22 -7.59 -2.29 -4.30
CA CYS A 22 -8.26 -1.38 -5.23
C CYS A 22 -7.32 -0.91 -6.34
N GLY A 23 -6.09 -0.51 -5.99
CA GLY A 23 -5.05 -0.17 -6.96
C GLY A 23 -4.68 -1.34 -7.87
N LEU A 24 -4.61 -2.56 -7.35
CA LEU A 24 -4.35 -3.77 -8.12
C LEU A 24 -5.49 -4.10 -9.11
N ALA A 25 -6.74 -3.93 -8.70
CA ALA A 25 -7.90 -4.09 -9.59
C ALA A 25 -7.88 -3.07 -10.73
N LEU A 26 -7.59 -1.80 -10.42
CA LEU A 26 -7.40 -0.75 -11.43
C LEU A 26 -6.22 -1.03 -12.34
N PHE A 27 -5.13 -1.62 -11.83
CA PHE A 27 -3.97 -2.01 -12.64
C PHE A 27 -4.35 -3.09 -13.66
N VAL A 28 -5.07 -4.13 -13.23
CA VAL A 28 -5.56 -5.17 -14.14
C VAL A 28 -6.47 -4.56 -15.22
N LEU A 29 -7.37 -3.66 -14.83
CA LEU A 29 -8.23 -2.96 -15.78
C LEU A 29 -7.42 -2.13 -16.79
N ALA A 30 -6.39 -1.42 -16.33
CA ALA A 30 -5.50 -0.64 -17.19
C ALA A 30 -4.78 -1.53 -18.21
N VAL A 31 -4.25 -2.68 -17.78
CA VAL A 31 -3.58 -3.65 -18.66
C VAL A 31 -4.53 -4.17 -19.74
N ILE A 32 -5.79 -4.44 -19.39
CA ILE A 32 -6.82 -4.85 -20.37
C ILE A 32 -7.03 -3.74 -21.42
N PHE A 33 -7.18 -2.49 -21.00
CA PHE A 33 -7.32 -1.36 -21.92
C PHE A 33 -6.09 -1.15 -22.82
N ILE A 34 -4.89 -1.31 -22.27
CA ILE A 34 -3.64 -1.25 -23.03
C ILE A 34 -3.57 -2.38 -24.06
N ALA A 35 -3.93 -3.60 -23.69
CA ALA A 35 -3.94 -4.75 -24.60
C ALA A 35 -4.96 -4.56 -25.74
N ILE A 36 -6.17 -4.09 -25.43
CA ILE A 36 -7.18 -3.76 -26.45
C ILE A 36 -6.68 -2.64 -27.37
N GLY A 37 -6.07 -1.60 -26.80
CA GLY A 37 -5.51 -0.49 -27.57
C GLY A 37 -4.33 -0.89 -28.46
N TYR A 38 -3.54 -1.88 -28.05
CA TYR A 38 -2.41 -2.40 -28.83
C TYR A 38 -2.86 -3.09 -30.13
N TYR A 39 -3.95 -3.87 -30.07
CA TYR A 39 -4.50 -4.57 -31.24
C TYR A 39 -5.57 -3.76 -32.00
N GLY A 40 -5.91 -2.57 -31.53
CA GLY A 40 -7.01 -1.76 -32.06
C GLY A 40 -6.64 -0.28 -32.14
N PRO A 41 -7.50 0.64 -31.67
CA PRO A 41 -7.23 2.07 -31.72
C PRO A 41 -6.24 2.49 -30.60
N ALA A 42 -5.12 3.10 -31.01
CA ALA A 42 -4.08 3.60 -30.11
C ALA A 42 -4.58 4.60 -29.04
N ILE A 43 -5.73 5.25 -29.26
CA ILE A 43 -6.40 6.10 -28.26
C ILE A 43 -6.74 5.33 -26.98
N LEU A 44 -7.21 4.08 -27.11
CA LEU A 44 -7.52 3.25 -25.94
C LEU A 44 -6.26 2.87 -25.15
N GLN A 45 -5.13 2.73 -25.84
CA GLN A 45 -3.84 2.50 -25.21
C GLN A 45 -3.41 3.72 -24.38
N LEU A 46 -3.63 4.93 -24.89
CA LEU A 46 -3.32 6.17 -24.17
C LEU A 46 -4.18 6.31 -22.90
N ILE A 47 -5.47 6.00 -22.99
CA ILE A 47 -6.39 5.97 -21.83
C ILE A 47 -5.93 4.91 -20.82
N GLY A 48 -5.60 3.71 -21.29
CA GLY A 48 -5.10 2.63 -20.44
C GLY A 48 -3.82 3.01 -19.70
N LEU A 49 -2.90 3.75 -20.35
CA LEU A 49 -1.66 4.24 -19.72
C LEU A 49 -1.94 5.28 -18.62
N LEU A 50 -2.94 6.13 -18.81
CA LEU A 50 -3.35 7.12 -17.81
C LEU A 50 -3.97 6.44 -16.58
N ILE A 51 -4.83 5.44 -16.80
CA ILE A 51 -5.39 4.60 -15.72
C ILE A 51 -4.27 3.82 -15.02
N LEU A 52 -3.28 3.32 -15.76
CA LEU A 52 -2.13 2.60 -15.21
C LEU A 52 -1.34 3.46 -14.22
N ALA A 53 -1.06 4.72 -14.57
CA ALA A 53 -0.36 5.65 -13.69
C ALA A 53 -1.10 5.86 -12.36
N ILE A 54 -2.43 6.04 -12.43
CA ILE A 54 -3.29 6.20 -11.25
C ILE A 54 -3.31 4.90 -10.43
N ALA A 55 -3.45 3.75 -11.07
CA ALA A 55 -3.45 2.45 -10.42
C ALA A 55 -2.15 2.19 -9.64
N LEU A 56 -1.00 2.49 -10.27
CA LEU A 56 0.32 2.37 -9.65
C LEU A 56 0.47 3.31 -8.45
N PHE A 57 -0.05 4.53 -8.53
CA PHE A 57 -0.05 5.45 -7.39
C PHE A 57 -0.82 4.88 -6.19
N PHE A 58 -2.04 4.37 -6.41
CA PHE A 58 -2.83 3.74 -5.34
C PHE A 58 -2.20 2.46 -4.81
N ALA A 59 -1.61 1.63 -5.68
CA ALA A 59 -0.91 0.42 -5.29
C ALA A 59 0.32 0.74 -4.43
N ALA A 60 1.14 1.73 -4.83
CA ALA A 60 2.29 2.18 -4.05
C ALA A 60 1.86 2.75 -2.68
N TRP A 61 0.79 3.56 -2.65
CA TRP A 61 0.25 4.10 -1.41
C TRP A 61 -0.28 3.00 -0.46
N GLY A 62 -0.95 1.99 -1.00
CA GLY A 62 -1.41 0.82 -0.25
C GLY A 62 -0.25 -0.02 0.28
N TYR A 63 0.77 -0.26 -0.54
CA TYR A 63 1.99 -0.98 -0.15
C TYR A 63 2.74 -0.27 0.98
N LEU A 64 2.87 1.05 0.93
CA LEU A 64 3.49 1.84 2.01
C LEU A 64 2.81 1.58 3.37
N GLY A 65 1.48 1.43 3.38
CA GLY A 65 0.75 1.12 4.61
C GLY A 65 0.96 -0.30 5.12
N ILE A 66 1.08 -1.31 4.24
CA ILE A 66 1.43 -2.68 4.63
C ILE A 66 2.87 -2.73 5.16
N PHE A 67 3.78 -2.03 4.48
CA PHE A 67 5.17 -1.90 4.86
C PHE A 67 5.32 -1.25 6.22
N ALA A 68 4.63 -0.14 6.50
CA ALA A 68 4.65 0.52 7.80
C ALA A 68 4.22 -0.41 8.94
N ASN A 69 3.17 -1.21 8.75
CA ASN A 69 2.70 -2.18 9.74
C ASN A 69 3.72 -3.31 9.99
N ARG A 70 4.36 -3.85 8.95
CA ARG A 70 5.42 -4.85 9.12
C ARG A 70 6.69 -4.25 9.72
N PHE A 71 7.06 -3.03 9.34
CA PHE A 71 8.23 -2.32 9.83
C PHE A 71 8.07 -1.98 11.32
N ALA A 72 6.87 -1.57 11.76
CA ALA A 72 6.55 -1.37 13.17
C ALA A 72 6.77 -2.65 14.00
N GLN A 73 6.32 -3.81 13.51
CA GLN A 73 6.55 -5.10 14.18
C GLN A 73 8.03 -5.49 14.23
N VAL A 74 8.81 -5.14 13.19
CA VAL A 74 10.27 -5.38 13.20
C VAL A 74 10.95 -4.48 14.22
N LEU A 75 10.58 -3.20 14.30
CA LEU A 75 11.09 -2.28 15.33
C LEU A 75 10.72 -2.73 16.75
N GLU A 76 9.48 -3.18 16.96
CA GLU A 76 9.01 -3.66 18.28
C GLU A 76 9.76 -4.93 18.71
N ARG A 77 10.11 -5.81 17.77
CA ARG A 77 10.96 -6.99 18.03
C ARG A 77 12.45 -6.65 18.17
N ALA A 78 12.90 -5.57 17.53
CA ALA A 78 14.29 -5.11 17.58
C ALA A 78 14.55 -4.23 18.81
N SER A 79 13.51 -3.62 19.39
CA SER A 79 13.59 -2.97 20.69
C SER A 79 13.70 -4.09 21.73
N PRO A 80 14.81 -4.16 22.51
CA PRO A 80 14.85 -5.03 23.66
C PRO A 80 13.64 -4.67 24.53
N LYS A 81 12.87 -5.68 24.95
CA LYS A 81 12.08 -5.51 26.17
C LYS A 81 13.10 -5.17 27.24
N ASP A 82 12.98 -3.99 27.83
CA ASP A 82 13.54 -3.74 29.14
C ASP A 82 12.91 -4.83 30.02
N ASP A 83 13.64 -5.93 30.22
CA ASP A 83 13.34 -6.92 31.24
C ASP A 83 13.49 -6.15 32.54
N ASP A 84 12.39 -5.52 33.00
CA ASP A 84 12.28 -5.01 34.36
C ASP A 84 12.57 -6.20 35.28
N PRO A 85 13.73 -6.23 35.94
CA PRO A 85 14.02 -7.25 36.90
C PRO A 85 13.34 -6.81 38.19
N ASP A 86 12.02 -7.00 38.27
CA ASP A 86 11.25 -7.04 39.52
C ASP A 86 11.62 -8.30 40.36
N LEU A 87 12.90 -8.68 40.34
CA LEU A 87 13.51 -9.84 41.01
C LEU A 87 14.01 -9.51 42.43
N TRP A 88 13.56 -8.41 43.03
CA TRP A 88 13.93 -8.02 44.40
C TRP A 88 12.74 -7.56 45.26
N LYS A 89 11.60 -8.27 45.18
CA LYS A 89 10.56 -8.23 46.23
C LYS A 89 10.69 -9.40 47.19
#